data_AF-A0A520Y8Q2-F1
#
_entry.id   AF-A0A520Y8Q2-F1
#
_cell.length_a   1.000
_cell.length_b   1.000
_cell.length_c   1.000
_cell.angle_alpha   90.00
_cell.angle_beta   90.00
_cell.angle_gamma   90.00
#
_symmetry.space_group_name_H-M   'P 1'
#
loop_
_entity.id
_entity.type
_entity.pdbx_description
1 polymer ?
#
loop_
_entity_poly.entity_id
_entity_poly.type
_entity_poly.pdbx_seq_one_letter_code
_entity_poly.pdbx_strand_id
1 'polypeptide(L)'
;MMASSNTPRSSEWARRGTGAADPDAIHTMTRRRLRPVIAVAAIGIAAGLLAFGARNASIRSQGLGASLEPLPDYSVPEPAAPPAPGTVTVDPERIDEVLVNPGMGFASFHFGWWCNLPPITYPPQKCAERVLANWPKNYPESGTAYFRWHWSEIEPERGRIDFEMIDNAIQSANALGMTLGFRVMTVAEGKSGLPDWLTSAPYEVAGQWRAGGAGKTFWPDYRDGTLQREHARLIGALGNRYNGHPAVDHVDIGTVGCWGEWNTACLSDVDSIIDVYEPGSRKERKEIAEALTQLIDHHLRAFSETPVIMLALDEKNVPLMLHATRGGAGWRADCWG
;
A
#
# COMPACT_ATOMS: atom_id res chain seq x y z
N MET A 1 -58.14 -36.06 -2.13
CA MET A 1 -58.20 -37.36 -2.84
C MET A 1 -57.74 -37.12 -4.26
N MET A 2 -56.73 -37.73 -4.87
CA MET A 2 -55.86 -38.86 -4.55
C MET A 2 -54.50 -38.58 -5.21
N ALA A 3 -53.45 -39.13 -4.61
CA ALA A 3 -52.10 -39.18 -5.12
C ALA A 3 -51.98 -40.09 -6.36
N SER A 4 -50.97 -39.86 -7.19
CA SER A 4 -50.27 -40.95 -7.86
C SER A 4 -48.76 -40.68 -7.86
N SER A 5 -48.05 -41.72 -7.44
CA SER A 5 -46.60 -41.85 -7.32
C SER A 5 -45.96 -42.20 -8.67
N ASN A 6 -44.74 -41.70 -8.92
CA ASN A 6 -43.73 -42.42 -9.72
C ASN A 6 -42.33 -41.80 -9.53
N THR A 7 -41.45 -42.52 -8.83
CA THR A 7 -40.00 -42.59 -9.09
C THR A 7 -39.75 -43.69 -10.13
N PRO A 8 -38.67 -43.74 -10.96
CA PRO A 8 -37.26 -43.61 -10.51
C PRO A 8 -36.20 -43.11 -11.54
N ARG A 9 -34.95 -43.04 -11.05
CA ARG A 9 -33.63 -43.29 -11.70
C ARG A 9 -32.65 -42.12 -11.83
N SER A 10 -31.68 -42.18 -10.92
CA SER A 10 -30.28 -41.79 -11.02
C SER A 10 -29.46 -42.68 -11.98
N SER A 11 -28.62 -42.07 -12.80
CA SER A 11 -27.39 -42.61 -13.45
C SER A 11 -26.77 -41.43 -14.20
N GLU A 12 -25.52 -41.01 -14.04
CA GLU A 12 -24.25 -41.65 -14.38
C GLU A 12 -23.10 -40.76 -13.83
N TRP A 13 -21.85 -41.19 -13.99
CA TRP A 13 -20.59 -40.59 -13.51
C TRP A 13 -20.05 -41.13 -12.19
N ALA A 14 -19.73 -42.43 -12.23
CA ALA A 14 -18.63 -43.00 -11.46
C ALA A 14 -17.81 -43.92 -12.37
N ARG A 15 -16.60 -43.48 -12.77
CA ARG A 15 -15.33 -44.22 -12.61
C ARG A 15 -14.18 -43.65 -13.45
N ARG A 16 -12.98 -43.80 -12.85
CA ARG A 16 -11.59 -43.61 -13.34
C ARG A 16 -11.07 -42.18 -13.17
N GLY A 17 -9.96 -41.93 -12.47
CA GLY A 17 -8.99 -42.82 -11.84
C GLY A 17 -7.98 -41.99 -11.06
N THR A 18 -7.51 -42.56 -9.96
CA THR A 18 -6.40 -42.08 -9.12
C THR A 18 -5.07 -42.14 -9.87
N GLY A 19 -4.31 -41.06 -9.85
CA GLY A 19 -2.92 -41.03 -10.32
C GLY A 19 -2.18 -39.89 -9.63
N ALA A 20 -1.26 -40.24 -8.74
CA ALA A 20 -0.33 -39.33 -8.09
C ALA A 20 0.60 -38.68 -9.14
N ALA A 21 0.89 -37.40 -8.98
CA ALA A 21 1.86 -36.69 -9.83
C ALA A 21 3.28 -36.94 -9.31
N ASP A 22 4.13 -37.47 -10.20
CA ASP A 22 5.55 -37.73 -10.04
C ASP A 22 6.36 -36.42 -10.27
N PRO A 23 7.31 -36.03 -9.39
CA PRO A 23 8.00 -34.74 -9.48
C PRO A 23 9.15 -34.64 -10.51
N ASP A 24 9.52 -35.70 -11.24
CA ASP A 24 10.80 -35.74 -11.99
C ASP A 24 10.73 -35.69 -13.53
N ALA A 25 9.63 -35.23 -14.13
CA ALA A 25 9.54 -35.07 -15.58
C ALA A 25 9.65 -33.61 -16.02
N ILE A 26 10.85 -33.16 -16.40
CA ILE A 26 11.18 -32.44 -17.66
C ILE A 26 12.66 -32.04 -17.62
N HIS A 27 13.51 -32.88 -18.20
CA HIS A 27 14.77 -32.46 -18.80
C HIS A 27 14.94 -33.18 -20.14
N THR A 28 15.00 -32.41 -21.24
CA THR A 28 15.99 -32.48 -22.33
C THR A 28 15.38 -31.94 -23.63
N MET A 29 15.69 -30.69 -24.00
CA MET A 29 15.82 -30.29 -25.41
C MET A 29 16.90 -29.20 -25.56
N THR A 30 18.04 -29.65 -26.09
CA THR A 30 18.93 -29.02 -27.09
C THR A 30 19.23 -27.50 -27.05
N ARG A 31 20.52 -27.23 -26.82
CA ARG A 31 21.21 -25.94 -26.87
C ARG A 31 21.03 -25.20 -28.21
N ARG A 32 20.57 -23.96 -28.18
CA ARG A 32 20.97 -22.89 -29.11
C ARG A 32 21.34 -21.64 -28.31
N ARG A 33 22.56 -21.14 -28.54
CA ARG A 33 23.11 -19.95 -27.88
C ARG A 33 22.37 -18.70 -28.38
N LEU A 34 21.72 -17.97 -27.48
CA LEU A 34 21.37 -16.56 -27.65
C LEU A 34 22.01 -15.78 -26.50
N ARG A 35 22.75 -14.72 -26.86
CA ARG A 35 23.47 -13.83 -25.92
C ARG A 35 22.43 -12.93 -25.22
N PRO A 36 22.50 -12.74 -23.89
CA PRO A 36 21.64 -11.78 -23.23
C PRO A 36 22.19 -10.36 -23.44
N VAL A 37 21.35 -9.47 -23.96
CA VAL A 37 21.53 -8.02 -23.84
C VAL A 37 20.93 -7.65 -22.49
N ILE A 38 21.80 -7.36 -21.52
CA ILE A 38 21.40 -6.77 -20.24
C ILE A 38 21.52 -5.26 -20.43
N ALA A 39 20.38 -4.56 -20.46
CA ALA A 39 20.35 -3.11 -20.33
C ALA A 39 20.45 -2.77 -18.84
N VAL A 40 21.64 -2.34 -18.41
CA VAL A 40 21.85 -1.69 -17.11
C VAL A 40 21.57 -0.20 -17.32
N ALA A 41 20.46 0.32 -16.78
CA ALA A 41 20.26 1.75 -16.65
C ALA A 41 21.07 2.24 -15.44
N ALA A 42 22.29 2.72 -15.70
CA ALA A 42 23.10 3.42 -14.72
C ALA A 42 22.69 4.91 -14.71
N ILE A 43 22.10 5.37 -13.60
CA ILE A 43 21.94 6.81 -13.34
C ILE A 43 23.26 7.29 -12.72
N GLY A 44 24.12 7.87 -13.55
CA GLY A 44 25.35 8.53 -13.11
C GLY A 44 25.06 9.93 -12.57
N ILE A 45 25.37 10.16 -11.30
CA ILE A 45 25.49 11.51 -10.74
C ILE A 45 26.87 12.04 -11.13
N ALA A 46 26.92 12.95 -12.11
CA ALA A 46 28.13 13.67 -12.46
C ALA A 46 28.26 14.92 -11.56
N ALA A 47 29.25 14.90 -10.68
CA ALA A 47 29.75 16.10 -9.99
C ALA A 47 30.58 16.95 -10.96
N GLY A 48 30.05 18.11 -11.36
CA GLY A 48 30.75 19.09 -12.18
C GLY A 48 31.14 20.32 -11.35
N LEU A 49 32.37 20.34 -10.83
CA LEU A 49 33.04 21.56 -10.40
C LEU A 49 33.34 22.43 -11.63
N LEU A 50 32.81 23.65 -11.66
CA LEU A 50 33.35 24.73 -12.48
C LEU A 50 33.44 26.01 -11.64
N ALA A 51 34.68 26.37 -11.33
CA ALA A 51 35.04 27.66 -10.77
C ALA A 51 34.90 28.75 -11.85
N PHE A 52 34.25 29.86 -11.53
CA PHE A 52 34.45 31.11 -12.27
C PHE A 52 34.27 32.35 -11.37
N GLY A 53 35.41 32.99 -11.10
CA GLY A 53 35.65 34.44 -10.99
C GLY A 53 34.60 35.36 -10.37
N ALA A 54 34.95 35.91 -9.20
CA ALA A 54 34.40 37.16 -8.70
C ALA A 54 34.62 38.32 -9.69
N ARG A 55 33.56 39.03 -10.06
CA ARG A 55 33.63 40.42 -10.52
C ARG A 55 32.45 41.22 -9.96
N ASN A 56 32.81 42.26 -9.20
CA ASN A 56 31.92 43.33 -8.77
C ASN A 56 31.31 44.05 -9.99
N ALA A 57 30.00 44.24 -9.98
CA ALA A 57 29.34 45.30 -10.75
C ALA A 57 28.10 45.79 -10.00
N SER A 58 28.24 46.98 -9.40
CA SER A 58 27.12 47.76 -8.86
C SER A 58 26.32 48.34 -10.04
N ILE A 59 25.02 48.07 -10.10
CA ILE A 59 24.08 48.84 -10.93
C ILE A 59 22.87 49.22 -10.06
N ARG A 60 22.73 50.54 -9.86
CA ARG A 60 21.59 51.20 -9.22
C ARG A 60 20.30 50.93 -10.03
N SER A 61 19.26 50.44 -9.39
CA SER A 61 17.89 50.55 -9.89
C SER A 61 17.23 51.82 -9.35
N GLN A 62 16.77 52.67 -10.26
CA GLN A 62 15.88 53.79 -9.96
C GLN A 62 14.45 53.26 -9.79
N GLY A 63 13.74 53.85 -8.83
CA GLY A 63 12.43 53.39 -8.38
C GLY A 63 11.28 53.64 -9.34
N LEU A 64 10.30 52.75 -9.25
CA LEU A 64 8.89 53.04 -9.49
C LEU A 64 8.14 52.56 -8.25
N GLY A 65 7.66 53.52 -7.47
CA GLY A 65 6.93 53.28 -6.23
C GLY A 65 5.50 52.85 -6.52
N ALA A 66 5.16 51.64 -6.10
CA ALA A 66 3.82 51.27 -5.68
C ALA A 66 3.96 50.72 -4.26
N SER A 67 3.43 51.43 -3.27
CA SER A 67 3.38 50.93 -1.89
C SER A 67 2.39 49.77 -1.86
N LEU A 68 2.90 48.54 -1.85
CA LEU A 68 2.19 47.39 -1.33
C LEU A 68 2.34 47.45 0.18
N GLU A 69 1.23 47.59 0.91
CA GLU A 69 1.24 47.42 2.36
C GLU A 69 1.80 46.02 2.71
N PRO A 70 2.65 45.90 3.74
CA PRO A 70 3.10 44.59 4.19
C PRO A 70 1.89 43.77 4.66
N LEU A 71 1.81 42.51 4.24
CA LEU A 71 0.85 41.57 4.81
C LEU A 71 1.02 41.52 6.34
N PRO A 72 -0.08 41.41 7.11
CA PRO A 72 -0.01 41.29 8.55
C PRO A 72 0.83 40.07 8.93
N ASP A 73 1.66 40.22 9.95
CA ASP A 73 2.45 39.15 10.52
C ASP A 73 1.51 38.11 11.15
N TYR A 74 1.38 36.96 10.50
CA TYR A 74 0.66 35.78 11.01
C TYR A 74 1.58 34.88 11.83
N SER A 75 2.49 35.47 12.62
CA SER A 75 3.27 34.74 13.61
C SER A 75 2.35 34.27 14.74
N VAL A 76 1.87 33.03 14.60
CA VAL A 76 1.32 32.28 15.74
C VAL A 76 2.46 32.10 16.74
N PRO A 77 2.30 32.45 18.02
CA PRO A 77 3.33 32.21 19.02
C PRO A 77 3.69 30.73 19.03
N GLU A 78 4.96 30.42 18.75
CA GLU A 78 5.49 29.08 18.88
C GLU A 78 5.29 28.64 20.34
N PRO A 79 4.58 27.52 20.61
CA PRO A 79 4.44 27.03 21.97
C PRO A 79 5.84 26.78 22.54
N ALA A 80 6.06 27.21 23.78
CA ALA A 80 7.36 27.07 24.44
C ALA A 80 7.86 25.63 24.32
N ALA A 81 9.03 25.47 23.71
CA ALA A 81 9.67 24.18 23.58
C ALA A 81 9.79 23.53 24.97
N PRO A 82 9.39 22.25 25.14
CA PRO A 82 9.64 21.54 26.39
C PRO A 82 11.15 21.58 26.70
N PRO A 83 11.55 21.57 27.98
CA PRO A 83 12.97 21.54 28.33
C PRO A 83 13.64 20.39 27.58
N ALA A 84 14.70 20.71 26.84
CA ALA A 84 15.42 19.74 26.02
C ALA A 84 15.80 18.55 26.92
N PRO A 85 15.36 17.31 26.61
CA PRO A 85 15.84 16.15 27.33
C PRO A 85 17.37 16.18 27.30
N GLY A 86 18.01 16.01 28.46
CA GLY A 86 19.46 16.09 28.58
C GLY A 86 20.13 15.24 27.50
N THR A 87 21.16 15.79 26.86
CA THR A 87 21.85 15.09 25.77
C THR A 87 22.45 13.79 26.30
N VAL A 88 22.02 12.66 25.73
CA VAL A 88 22.58 11.34 26.00
C VAL A 88 23.49 10.98 24.83
N THR A 89 24.75 10.63 25.12
CA THR A 89 25.64 10.02 24.14
C THR A 89 25.47 8.51 24.21
N VAL A 90 25.10 7.89 23.08
CA VAL A 90 25.03 6.44 22.92
C VAL A 90 26.15 6.03 21.98
N ASP A 91 26.99 5.08 22.41
CA ASP A 91 28.03 4.47 21.58
C ASP A 91 27.62 3.00 21.33
N PRO A 92 26.89 2.70 20.24
CA PRO A 92 26.44 1.35 19.97
C PRO A 92 27.63 0.44 19.64
N GLU A 93 27.64 -0.77 20.21
CA GLU A 93 28.64 -1.76 19.85
C GLU A 93 28.44 -2.21 18.40
N ARG A 94 29.55 -2.33 17.66
CA ARG A 94 29.54 -2.90 16.32
C ARG A 94 29.14 -4.37 16.40
N ILE A 95 28.16 -4.75 15.59
CA ILE A 95 27.85 -6.15 15.27
C ILE A 95 28.32 -6.47 13.85
N ASP A 96 28.62 -7.74 13.58
CA ASP A 96 28.87 -8.24 12.21
C ASP A 96 27.71 -9.14 11.72
N GLU A 97 26.69 -9.35 12.57
CA GLU A 97 25.44 -10.05 12.26
C GLU A 97 24.34 -9.12 11.72
N VAL A 98 23.26 -9.70 11.21
CA VAL A 98 22.07 -8.96 10.78
C VAL A 98 21.29 -8.49 12.02
N LEU A 99 21.06 -7.18 12.13
CA LEU A 99 20.16 -6.62 13.14
C LEU A 99 18.71 -6.73 12.67
N VAL A 100 17.91 -7.54 13.37
CA VAL A 100 16.45 -7.46 13.25
C VAL A 100 15.99 -6.17 13.92
N ASN A 101 15.43 -5.27 13.12
CA ASN A 101 15.00 -3.95 13.56
C ASN A 101 13.48 -3.79 13.30
N PRO A 102 12.62 -4.24 14.23
CA PRO A 102 11.17 -4.09 14.09
C PRO A 102 10.80 -2.61 13.84
N GLY A 103 9.90 -2.37 12.88
CA GLY A 103 9.45 -1.03 12.49
C GLY A 103 10.44 -0.19 11.66
N MET A 104 11.67 -0.64 11.44
CA MET A 104 12.72 0.10 10.71
C MET A 104 13.66 -0.83 9.93
N GLY A 105 13.21 -2.04 9.59
CA GLY A 105 14.03 -3.11 9.03
C GLY A 105 13.31 -3.89 7.92
N PHE A 106 13.80 -5.10 7.62
CA PHE A 106 13.16 -5.93 6.61
C PHE A 106 11.76 -6.38 7.06
N ALA A 107 10.83 -6.35 6.11
CA ALA A 107 9.50 -6.88 6.30
C ALA A 107 9.27 -8.13 5.43
N SER A 108 8.67 -9.16 6.02
CA SER A 108 8.26 -10.37 5.32
C SER A 108 6.98 -10.11 4.55
N PHE A 109 7.04 -10.10 3.22
CA PHE A 109 5.85 -9.88 2.40
C PHE A 109 4.93 -11.11 2.41
N HIS A 110 3.73 -11.00 2.99
CA HIS A 110 2.73 -12.06 3.06
C HIS A 110 3.26 -13.41 3.58
N PHE A 111 4.31 -13.39 4.42
CA PHE A 111 5.05 -14.57 4.83
C PHE A 111 5.52 -15.47 3.67
N GLY A 112 5.86 -14.90 2.51
CA GLY A 112 6.19 -15.69 1.33
C GLY A 112 5.03 -16.58 0.86
N TRP A 113 3.79 -16.22 1.17
CA TRP A 113 2.54 -16.91 0.80
C TRP A 113 2.40 -18.34 1.36
N TRP A 114 3.25 -18.75 2.31
CA TRP A 114 3.24 -20.10 2.87
C TRP A 114 2.01 -20.42 3.72
N CYS A 115 1.24 -19.39 4.08
CA CYS A 115 0.04 -19.50 4.91
C CYS A 115 -1.28 -19.50 4.13
N ASN A 116 -1.23 -19.56 2.79
CA ASN A 116 -2.38 -19.47 1.86
C ASN A 116 -3.22 -18.21 2.12
N LEU A 117 -3.03 -17.17 1.31
CA LEU A 117 -3.61 -15.83 1.52
C LEU A 117 -4.44 -15.38 0.32
N PRO A 118 -5.52 -14.58 0.53
CA PRO A 118 -6.44 -14.49 1.67
C PRO A 118 -7.72 -15.37 1.52
N PRO A 119 -8.38 -15.75 2.64
CA PRO A 119 -7.94 -15.55 4.03
C PRO A 119 -6.81 -16.51 4.41
N ILE A 120 -6.07 -16.22 5.49
CA ILE A 120 -5.13 -17.20 6.09
C ILE A 120 -5.92 -18.47 6.41
N THR A 121 -5.58 -19.59 5.77
CA THR A 121 -6.33 -20.86 5.96
C THR A 121 -5.70 -21.79 7.00
N TYR A 122 -4.50 -21.47 7.50
CA TYR A 122 -3.85 -22.25 8.54
C TYR A 122 -3.98 -21.57 9.91
N PRO A 123 -4.16 -22.33 11.00
CA PRO A 123 -4.03 -21.78 12.35
C PRO A 123 -2.67 -21.11 12.54
N PRO A 124 -2.56 -20.07 13.38
CA PRO A 124 -1.34 -19.26 13.52
C PRO A 124 -0.03 -20.05 13.73
N GLN A 125 -0.04 -21.05 14.60
CA GLN A 125 1.14 -21.88 14.88
C GLN A 125 1.54 -22.70 13.65
N LYS A 126 0.56 -23.28 12.94
CA LYS A 126 0.81 -24.03 11.71
C LYS A 126 1.28 -23.11 10.57
N CYS A 127 0.79 -21.87 10.51
CA CYS A 127 1.33 -20.86 9.61
C CYS A 127 2.81 -20.61 9.93
N ALA A 128 3.17 -20.32 11.19
CA ALA A 128 4.55 -20.09 11.61
C ALA A 128 5.47 -21.28 11.29
N GLU A 129 5.06 -22.52 11.59
CA GLU A 129 5.81 -23.74 11.24
C GLU A 129 6.12 -23.82 9.75
N ARG A 130 5.12 -23.53 8.90
CA ARG A 130 5.30 -23.54 7.44
C ARG A 130 6.23 -22.44 6.97
N VAL A 131 6.15 -21.25 7.55
CA VAL A 131 7.04 -20.14 7.22
C VAL A 131 8.48 -20.49 7.58
N LEU A 132 8.74 -20.98 8.79
CA LEU A 132 10.07 -21.40 9.23
C LEU A 132 10.63 -22.55 8.38
N ALA A 133 9.80 -23.53 8.02
CA ALA A 133 10.21 -24.66 7.19
C ALA A 133 10.58 -24.26 5.75
N ASN A 134 10.07 -23.13 5.27
CA ASN A 134 10.31 -22.64 3.91
C ASN A 134 11.07 -21.30 3.86
N TRP A 135 11.59 -20.84 5.00
CA TRP A 135 12.32 -19.58 5.05
C TRP A 135 13.61 -19.70 4.23
N PRO A 136 13.88 -18.81 3.26
CA PRO A 136 15.03 -18.97 2.40
C PRO A 136 16.34 -18.81 3.18
N LYS A 137 17.30 -19.70 2.95
CA LYS A 137 18.57 -19.82 3.71
C LYS A 137 19.41 -18.52 3.79
N ASN A 138 19.23 -17.60 2.85
CA ASN A 138 19.99 -16.34 2.78
C ASN A 138 19.08 -15.10 2.80
N TYR A 139 17.84 -15.24 3.27
CA TYR A 139 16.93 -14.12 3.44
C TYR A 139 17.06 -13.57 4.86
N PRO A 140 17.25 -12.24 5.05
CA PRO A 140 17.42 -11.67 6.37
C PRO A 140 16.18 -11.94 7.23
N GLU A 141 16.38 -12.17 8.52
CA GLU A 141 15.28 -12.18 9.47
C GLU A 141 14.52 -10.84 9.41
N SER A 142 13.21 -10.91 9.59
CA SER A 142 12.31 -9.76 9.49
C SER A 142 11.66 -9.51 10.84
N GLY A 143 11.54 -8.24 11.24
CA GLY A 143 10.83 -7.85 12.46
C GLY A 143 9.34 -7.58 12.23
N THR A 144 8.95 -7.39 10.97
CA THR A 144 7.59 -7.04 10.57
C THR A 144 7.11 -8.03 9.50
N ALA A 145 5.86 -8.45 9.58
CA ALA A 145 5.13 -9.12 8.52
C ALA A 145 4.29 -8.07 7.78
N TYR A 146 4.39 -8.00 6.45
CA TYR A 146 3.71 -6.98 5.66
C TYR A 146 2.63 -7.54 4.74
N PHE A 147 1.40 -7.05 4.90
CA PHE A 147 0.22 -7.58 4.22
C PHE A 147 -0.52 -6.50 3.41
N ARG A 148 -1.00 -6.89 2.23
CA ARG A 148 -1.88 -6.07 1.39
C ARG A 148 -3.15 -6.85 1.14
N TRP A 149 -4.28 -6.24 1.47
CA TRP A 149 -5.59 -6.83 1.21
C TRP A 149 -6.41 -5.87 0.37
N HIS A 150 -7.24 -6.41 -0.51
CA HIS A 150 -8.28 -5.63 -1.16
C HIS A 150 -9.43 -5.40 -0.19
N TRP A 151 -10.14 -4.28 -0.35
CA TRP A 151 -11.33 -4.02 0.44
C TRP A 151 -12.38 -5.13 0.25
N SER A 152 -12.50 -5.69 -0.96
CA SER A 152 -13.37 -6.84 -1.22
C SER A 152 -13.05 -8.08 -0.38
N GLU A 153 -11.81 -8.25 0.06
CA GLU A 153 -11.36 -9.37 0.90
C GLU A 153 -11.61 -9.09 2.38
N ILE A 154 -11.41 -7.85 2.83
CA ILE A 154 -11.59 -7.45 4.23
C ILE A 154 -13.07 -7.29 4.60
N GLU A 155 -13.90 -6.80 3.69
CA GLU A 155 -15.31 -6.51 3.98
C GLU A 155 -16.22 -7.00 2.84
N PRO A 156 -16.38 -8.32 2.69
CA PRO A 156 -17.16 -8.91 1.60
C PRO A 156 -18.66 -8.58 1.68
N GLU A 157 -19.15 -8.23 2.87
CA GLU A 157 -20.51 -7.73 3.11
C GLU A 157 -20.44 -6.45 3.94
N ARG A 158 -21.27 -5.45 3.62
CA ARG A 158 -21.22 -4.14 4.30
C ARG A 158 -21.35 -4.28 5.82
N GLY A 159 -20.37 -3.77 6.55
CA GLY A 159 -20.33 -3.81 8.01
C GLY A 159 -19.82 -5.13 8.60
N ARG A 160 -19.58 -6.16 7.78
CA ARG A 160 -19.02 -7.44 8.20
C ARG A 160 -17.54 -7.49 7.85
N ILE A 161 -16.77 -6.69 8.57
CA ILE A 161 -15.30 -6.67 8.47
C ILE A 161 -14.76 -7.99 9.04
N ASP A 162 -13.92 -8.66 8.26
CA ASP A 162 -13.21 -9.88 8.66
C ASP A 162 -12.01 -9.52 9.55
N PHE A 163 -12.31 -9.12 10.78
CA PHE A 163 -11.31 -8.88 11.80
C PHE A 163 -10.54 -10.16 12.16
N GLU A 164 -11.16 -11.33 12.02
CA GLU A 164 -10.52 -12.61 12.31
C GLU A 164 -9.35 -12.86 11.35
N MET A 165 -9.47 -12.52 10.06
CA MET A 165 -8.36 -12.59 9.11
C MET A 165 -7.16 -11.75 9.56
N ILE A 166 -7.40 -10.52 10.02
CA ILE A 166 -6.34 -9.60 10.48
C ILE A 166 -5.76 -10.10 11.81
N ASP A 167 -6.59 -10.52 12.75
CA ASP A 167 -6.16 -11.06 14.04
C ASP A 167 -5.33 -12.35 13.86
N ASN A 168 -5.69 -13.21 12.91
CA ASN A 168 -4.92 -14.40 12.57
C ASN A 168 -3.56 -14.02 11.95
N ALA A 169 -3.49 -12.95 11.15
CA ALA A 169 -2.22 -12.44 10.64
C ALA A 169 -1.34 -11.90 11.76
N ILE A 170 -1.91 -11.15 12.72
CA ILE A 170 -1.21 -10.68 13.93
C ILE A 170 -0.68 -11.87 14.74
N GLN A 171 -1.52 -12.87 15.03
CA GLN A 171 -1.12 -14.04 15.82
C GLN A 171 -0.04 -14.87 15.11
N SER A 172 -0.11 -14.98 13.79
CA SER A 172 0.92 -15.66 12.98
C SER A 172 2.24 -14.90 12.99
N ALA A 173 2.19 -13.56 12.88
CA ALA A 173 3.36 -12.70 13.00
C ALA A 173 4.01 -12.85 14.38
N ASN A 174 3.21 -12.75 15.44
CA ASN A 174 3.71 -12.90 16.82
C ASN A 174 4.35 -14.27 17.06
N ALA A 175 3.80 -15.35 16.48
CA ALA A 175 4.39 -16.69 16.56
C ALA A 175 5.76 -16.80 15.86
N LEU A 176 6.08 -15.86 14.96
CA LEU A 176 7.37 -15.71 14.28
C LEU A 176 8.26 -14.63 14.93
N GLY A 177 7.84 -14.03 16.05
CA GLY A 177 8.54 -12.91 16.68
C GLY A 177 8.43 -11.59 15.91
N MET A 178 7.42 -11.45 15.06
CA MET A 178 7.18 -10.28 14.21
C MET A 178 5.94 -9.49 14.66
N THR A 179 5.89 -8.20 14.34
CA THR A 179 4.67 -7.36 14.34
C THR A 179 4.03 -7.39 12.94
N LEU A 180 2.80 -6.85 12.81
CA LEU A 180 2.09 -6.77 11.53
C LEU A 180 2.06 -5.34 10.99
N GLY A 181 2.56 -5.11 9.78
CA GLY A 181 2.24 -3.95 8.96
C GLY A 181 1.22 -4.32 7.88
N PHE A 182 0.26 -3.45 7.57
CA PHE A 182 -0.70 -3.76 6.51
C PHE A 182 -1.25 -2.54 5.76
N ARG A 183 -1.87 -2.79 4.59
CA ARG A 183 -2.69 -1.82 3.84
C ARG A 183 -4.00 -2.42 3.37
N VAL A 184 -4.96 -1.54 3.08
CA VAL A 184 -6.20 -1.87 2.36
C VAL A 184 -6.20 -1.19 1.00
N MET A 185 -6.42 -1.95 -0.06
CA MET A 185 -6.37 -1.50 -1.46
C MET A 185 -7.75 -1.48 -2.09
N THR A 186 -8.01 -0.53 -3.00
CA THR A 186 -9.27 -0.48 -3.76
C THR A 186 -9.14 -0.82 -5.24
N VAL A 187 -7.90 -0.97 -5.73
CA VAL A 187 -7.58 -1.34 -7.11
C VAL A 187 -7.03 -2.76 -7.12
N ALA A 188 -7.60 -3.62 -7.97
CA ALA A 188 -7.17 -5.01 -8.17
C ALA A 188 -7.00 -5.28 -9.67
N GLU A 189 -5.83 -5.75 -10.09
CA GLU A 189 -5.56 -5.97 -11.51
C GLU A 189 -6.57 -6.94 -12.17
N GLY A 190 -7.11 -6.53 -13.32
CA GLY A 190 -8.05 -7.35 -14.10
C GLY A 190 -9.45 -7.49 -13.49
N LYS A 191 -9.73 -6.81 -12.38
CA LYS A 191 -11.04 -6.84 -11.70
C LYS A 191 -11.29 -5.55 -10.89
N SER A 192 -12.29 -5.58 -10.00
CA SER A 192 -12.50 -4.56 -8.97
C SER A 192 -11.83 -4.98 -7.66
N GLY A 193 -11.19 -4.03 -6.98
CA GLY A 193 -10.72 -4.20 -5.59
C GLY A 193 -11.78 -3.81 -4.56
N LEU A 194 -12.87 -3.17 -4.98
CA LEU A 194 -14.01 -2.86 -4.11
C LEU A 194 -14.91 -4.08 -3.94
N PRO A 195 -15.56 -4.26 -2.78
CA PRO A 195 -16.56 -5.30 -2.58
C PRO A 195 -17.79 -5.09 -3.47
N ASP A 196 -18.44 -6.18 -3.87
CA ASP A 196 -19.60 -6.15 -4.78
C ASP A 196 -20.77 -5.33 -4.23
N TRP A 197 -20.96 -5.31 -2.91
CA TRP A 197 -22.01 -4.52 -2.28
C TRP A 197 -21.82 -3.01 -2.48
N LEU A 198 -20.59 -2.55 -2.74
CA LEU A 198 -20.27 -1.15 -2.94
C LEU A 198 -20.36 -0.75 -4.43
N THR A 199 -20.21 -1.71 -5.34
CA THR A 199 -20.29 -1.51 -6.80
C THR A 199 -21.65 -1.88 -7.40
N SER A 200 -22.59 -2.36 -6.58
CA SER A 200 -23.95 -2.74 -6.99
C SER A 200 -25.02 -1.89 -6.29
N ALA A 201 -26.25 -1.95 -6.79
CA ALA A 201 -27.40 -1.33 -6.12
C ALA A 201 -27.51 -1.81 -4.65
N PRO A 202 -27.74 -0.90 -3.68
CA PRO A 202 -28.21 0.48 -3.86
C PRO A 202 -27.10 1.55 -3.92
N TYR A 203 -25.81 1.17 -3.94
CA TYR A 203 -24.70 2.13 -3.85
C TYR A 203 -24.16 2.55 -5.22
N GLU A 204 -23.69 1.60 -6.02
CA GLU A 204 -23.16 1.84 -7.37
C GLU A 204 -22.05 2.92 -7.40
N VAL A 205 -20.98 2.73 -6.60
CA VAL A 205 -19.83 3.65 -6.60
C VAL A 205 -19.29 3.87 -8.01
N ALA A 206 -19.15 5.15 -8.37
CA ALA A 206 -18.63 5.56 -9.66
C ALA A 206 -17.16 5.14 -9.86
N GLY A 207 -16.77 4.96 -11.12
CA GLY A 207 -15.40 4.63 -11.50
C GLY A 207 -15.27 4.36 -12.99
N GLN A 208 -14.07 3.96 -13.40
CA GLN A 208 -13.75 3.67 -14.80
C GLN A 208 -13.06 2.32 -14.94
N TRP A 209 -13.42 1.57 -15.97
CA TRP A 209 -12.65 0.39 -16.38
C TRP A 209 -11.53 0.83 -17.32
N ARG A 210 -10.29 0.73 -16.86
CA ARG A 210 -9.08 1.10 -17.61
C ARG A 210 -8.37 -0.14 -18.14
N ALA A 211 -7.66 0.00 -19.26
CA ALA A 211 -6.88 -1.10 -19.80
C ALA A 211 -5.64 -1.34 -18.93
N GLY A 212 -5.32 -2.60 -18.66
CA GLY A 212 -4.15 -3.00 -17.87
C GLY A 212 -3.56 -4.32 -18.33
N GLY A 213 -2.38 -4.66 -17.80
CA GLY A 213 -1.62 -5.85 -18.19
C GLY A 213 -2.37 -7.17 -17.94
N ALA A 214 -3.18 -7.22 -16.88
CA ALA A 214 -4.01 -8.37 -16.50
C ALA A 214 -5.46 -8.30 -17.03
N GLY A 215 -5.75 -7.41 -17.99
CA GLY A 215 -7.10 -7.14 -18.48
C GLY A 215 -7.64 -5.80 -17.97
N LYS A 216 -8.96 -5.59 -18.05
CA LYS A 216 -9.57 -4.34 -17.61
C LYS A 216 -9.58 -4.28 -16.07
N THR A 217 -9.06 -3.20 -15.53
CA THR A 217 -9.02 -2.93 -14.08
C THR A 217 -10.03 -1.84 -13.75
N PHE A 218 -10.86 -2.06 -12.73
CA PHE A 218 -11.77 -1.03 -12.25
C PHE A 218 -11.02 -0.06 -11.35
N TRP A 219 -11.08 1.22 -11.70
CA TRP A 219 -10.51 2.33 -10.96
C TRP A 219 -11.63 3.18 -10.35
N PRO A 220 -11.80 3.18 -9.01
CA PRO A 220 -12.86 3.95 -8.37
C PRO A 220 -12.70 5.46 -8.58
N ASP A 221 -13.82 6.18 -8.69
CA ASP A 221 -13.82 7.63 -8.58
C ASP A 221 -13.79 8.03 -7.11
N TYR A 222 -12.63 8.46 -6.62
CA TYR A 222 -12.48 8.84 -5.22
C TYR A 222 -13.28 10.10 -4.84
N ARG A 223 -13.85 10.84 -5.80
CA ARG A 223 -14.77 11.96 -5.50
C ARG A 223 -16.17 11.46 -5.13
N ASP A 224 -16.48 10.19 -5.39
CA ASP A 224 -17.75 9.58 -5.04
C ASP A 224 -17.99 9.67 -3.52
N GLY A 225 -19.06 10.36 -3.13
CA GLY A 225 -19.37 10.60 -1.72
C GLY A 225 -19.72 9.32 -0.95
N THR A 226 -20.24 8.29 -1.62
CA THR A 226 -20.48 6.98 -1.01
C THR A 226 -19.17 6.28 -0.73
N LEU A 227 -18.24 6.25 -1.70
CA LEU A 227 -16.90 5.71 -1.47
C LEU A 227 -16.23 6.41 -0.29
N GLN A 228 -16.22 7.75 -0.27
CA GLN A 228 -15.57 8.51 0.80
C GLN A 228 -16.16 8.18 2.18
N ARG A 229 -17.49 8.10 2.32
CA ARG A 229 -18.15 7.74 3.58
C ARG A 229 -17.85 6.32 4.02
N GLU A 230 -17.91 5.35 3.11
CA GLU A 230 -17.66 3.95 3.44
C GLU A 230 -16.18 3.69 3.70
N HIS A 231 -15.27 4.41 3.04
CA HIS A 231 -13.84 4.35 3.30
C HIS A 231 -13.54 4.91 4.70
N ALA A 232 -14.10 6.07 5.05
CA ALA A 232 -14.02 6.63 6.39
C ALA A 232 -14.51 5.64 7.46
N ARG A 233 -15.63 4.94 7.18
CA ARG A 233 -16.18 3.94 8.09
C ARG A 233 -15.27 2.74 8.24
N LEU A 234 -14.78 2.16 7.15
CA LEU A 234 -13.86 1.01 7.18
C LEU A 234 -12.59 1.37 7.95
N ILE A 235 -11.90 2.43 7.54
CA ILE A 235 -10.63 2.85 8.16
C ILE A 235 -10.84 3.24 9.63
N GLY A 236 -11.95 3.92 9.95
CA GLY A 236 -12.32 4.21 11.33
C GLY A 236 -12.60 2.96 12.17
N ALA A 237 -13.23 1.92 11.60
CA ALA A 237 -13.46 0.65 12.28
C ALA A 237 -12.16 -0.12 12.52
N LEU A 238 -11.22 -0.09 11.55
CA LEU A 238 -9.88 -0.64 11.73
C LEU A 238 -9.10 0.13 12.81
N GLY A 239 -9.15 1.46 12.78
CA GLY A 239 -8.54 2.32 13.80
C GLY A 239 -9.08 2.04 15.21
N ASN A 240 -10.41 1.94 15.37
CA ASN A 240 -11.03 1.61 16.65
C ASN A 240 -10.56 0.28 17.26
N ARG A 241 -10.12 -0.68 16.43
CA ARG A 241 -9.63 -1.98 16.89
C ARG A 241 -8.12 -2.03 17.07
N TYR A 242 -7.38 -1.38 16.18
CA TYR A 242 -5.94 -1.60 16.01
C TYR A 242 -5.06 -0.38 16.32
N ASN A 243 -5.62 0.82 16.46
CA ASN A 243 -4.85 2.00 16.85
C ASN A 243 -4.22 1.79 18.24
N GLY A 244 -2.91 2.01 18.35
CA GLY A 244 -2.12 1.76 19.56
C GLY A 244 -1.88 0.28 19.88
N HIS A 245 -2.31 -0.66 19.04
CA HIS A 245 -2.12 -2.09 19.31
C HIS A 245 -0.63 -2.47 19.20
N PRO A 246 0.02 -3.05 20.23
CA PRO A 246 1.48 -3.26 20.26
C PRO A 246 2.02 -4.33 19.29
N ALA A 247 1.11 -5.00 18.58
CA ALA A 247 1.42 -6.01 17.58
C ALA A 247 1.16 -5.52 16.15
N VAL A 248 0.69 -4.27 16.00
CA VAL A 248 0.56 -3.59 14.72
C VAL A 248 1.73 -2.62 14.61
N ASP A 249 2.61 -2.89 13.66
CA ASP A 249 3.82 -2.13 13.39
C ASP A 249 3.48 -0.76 12.81
N HIS A 250 2.72 -0.78 11.71
CA HIS A 250 2.26 0.41 11.01
C HIS A 250 1.05 0.10 10.13
N VAL A 251 0.33 1.14 9.73
CA VAL A 251 -0.67 1.09 8.67
C VAL A 251 -0.18 1.90 7.49
N ASP A 252 -0.07 1.26 6.33
CA ASP A 252 0.30 1.94 5.09
C ASP A 252 -0.97 2.51 4.44
N ILE A 253 -0.93 3.81 4.15
CA ILE A 253 -1.96 4.56 3.45
C ILE A 253 -1.96 4.10 1.99
N GLY A 254 -2.52 2.92 1.74
CA GLY A 254 -2.41 2.20 0.47
C GLY A 254 -3.72 2.05 -0.29
N THR A 255 -4.69 2.94 -0.05
CA THR A 255 -6.01 2.90 -0.72
C THR A 255 -5.88 3.04 -2.23
N VAL A 256 -5.01 3.95 -2.69
CA VAL A 256 -4.98 4.43 -4.07
C VAL A 256 -3.88 3.75 -4.88
N GLY A 257 -4.20 3.44 -6.14
CA GLY A 257 -3.21 3.06 -7.15
C GLY A 257 -2.95 1.56 -7.23
N CYS A 258 -2.17 1.19 -8.24
CA CYS A 258 -1.74 -0.18 -8.46
C CYS A 258 -0.98 -0.69 -7.24
N TRP A 259 -1.41 -1.85 -6.72
CA TRP A 259 -0.90 -2.45 -5.49
C TRP A 259 -0.93 -1.52 -4.25
N GLY A 260 -1.77 -0.47 -4.26
CA GLY A 260 -1.86 0.52 -3.20
C GLY A 260 -0.66 1.47 -3.13
N GLU A 261 0.00 1.71 -4.26
CA GLU A 261 1.28 2.43 -4.34
C GLU A 261 1.16 3.79 -5.03
N TRP A 262 -0.05 4.36 -5.08
CA TRP A 262 -0.27 5.72 -5.59
C TRP A 262 0.29 5.96 -7.00
N ASN A 263 0.33 4.92 -7.83
CA ASN A 263 0.77 4.95 -9.22
C ASN A 263 -0.22 4.21 -10.13
N THR A 264 -0.01 4.33 -11.44
CA THR A 264 -0.84 3.71 -12.48
C THR A 264 -0.11 2.60 -13.23
N ALA A 265 0.96 2.02 -12.70
CA ALA A 265 1.86 1.11 -13.44
C ALA A 265 1.20 -0.22 -13.91
N CYS A 266 0.09 -0.62 -13.30
CA CYS A 266 -0.76 -1.73 -13.76
C CYS A 266 -1.71 -1.36 -14.90
N LEU A 267 -1.82 -0.07 -15.26
CA LEU A 267 -2.59 0.44 -16.38
C LEU A 267 -1.69 0.65 -17.60
N SER A 268 -2.26 0.48 -18.78
CA SER A 268 -1.55 0.65 -20.06
C SER A 268 -1.90 1.94 -20.79
N ASP A 269 -2.84 2.73 -20.26
CA ASP A 269 -3.45 3.87 -20.95
C ASP A 269 -3.29 5.22 -20.24
N VAL A 270 -2.56 5.27 -19.11
CA VAL A 270 -2.45 6.50 -18.29
C VAL A 270 -1.23 6.50 -17.36
N ASP A 271 -0.59 7.67 -17.23
CA ASP A 271 0.71 7.85 -16.56
C ASP A 271 0.62 8.63 -15.22
N SER A 272 -0.57 8.85 -14.68
CA SER A 272 -0.78 9.53 -13.39
C SER A 272 -2.15 9.22 -12.80
N ILE A 273 -2.22 9.08 -11.48
CA ILE A 273 -3.47 8.84 -10.73
C ILE A 273 -4.52 9.94 -10.92
N ILE A 274 -4.12 11.16 -11.25
CA ILE A 274 -5.05 12.27 -11.52
C ILE A 274 -5.60 12.17 -12.95
N ASP A 275 -4.75 11.82 -13.91
CA ASP A 275 -5.11 11.79 -15.33
C ASP A 275 -6.01 10.61 -15.68
N VAL A 276 -6.16 9.62 -14.78
CA VAL A 276 -7.15 8.52 -14.90
C VAL A 276 -8.56 9.06 -15.13
N TYR A 277 -8.88 10.22 -14.56
CA TYR A 277 -10.21 10.83 -14.65
C TYR A 277 -10.37 11.80 -15.83
N GLU A 278 -9.35 11.96 -16.67
CA GLU A 278 -9.35 12.86 -17.84
C GLU A 278 -9.87 14.28 -17.52
N PRO A 279 -9.33 14.96 -16.48
CA PRO A 279 -9.90 16.22 -16.01
C PRO A 279 -9.79 17.32 -17.07
N GLY A 280 -10.92 17.93 -17.41
CA GLY A 280 -11.05 18.97 -18.43
C GLY A 280 -10.71 20.37 -17.92
N SER A 281 -10.48 20.54 -16.62
CA SER A 281 -10.18 21.85 -16.02
C SER A 281 -9.23 21.79 -14.82
N ARG A 282 -8.63 22.93 -14.48
CA ARG A 282 -7.87 23.10 -13.23
C ARG A 282 -8.73 22.86 -11.99
N LYS A 283 -10.01 23.22 -12.06
CA LYS A 283 -10.97 23.00 -10.97
C LYS A 283 -11.16 21.51 -10.71
N GLU A 284 -11.40 20.71 -11.75
CA GLU A 284 -11.56 19.26 -11.62
C GLU A 284 -10.29 18.59 -11.11
N ARG A 285 -9.10 19.00 -11.59
CA ARG A 285 -7.82 18.52 -11.05
C ARG A 285 -7.71 18.78 -9.55
N LYS A 286 -8.16 19.95 -9.09
CA LYS A 286 -8.16 20.32 -7.67
C LYS A 286 -9.13 19.43 -6.87
N GLU A 287 -10.33 19.21 -7.38
CA GLU A 287 -11.33 18.34 -6.72
C GLU A 287 -10.86 16.89 -6.61
N ILE A 288 -10.17 16.36 -7.63
CA ILE A 288 -9.54 15.04 -7.58
C ILE A 288 -8.46 15.02 -6.48
N ALA A 289 -7.56 16.00 -6.46
CA ALA A 289 -6.52 16.09 -5.43
C ALA A 289 -7.11 16.21 -4.02
N GLU A 290 -8.15 17.02 -3.82
CA GLU A 290 -8.87 17.15 -2.54
C GLU A 290 -9.52 15.83 -2.10
N ALA A 291 -10.08 15.06 -3.03
CA ALA A 291 -10.64 13.74 -2.73
C ALA A 291 -9.56 12.73 -2.33
N LEU A 292 -8.40 12.73 -3.01
CA LEU A 292 -7.25 11.91 -2.65
C LEU A 292 -6.68 12.28 -1.27
N THR A 293 -6.58 13.57 -0.96
CA THR A 293 -6.20 14.09 0.36
C THR A 293 -7.14 13.60 1.46
N GLN A 294 -8.46 13.56 1.22
CA GLN A 294 -9.42 13.07 2.22
C GLN A 294 -9.19 11.59 2.59
N LEU A 295 -8.73 10.76 1.66
CA LEU A 295 -8.40 9.36 1.95
C LEU A 295 -7.19 9.24 2.90
N ILE A 296 -6.22 10.15 2.76
CA ILE A 296 -5.08 10.28 3.68
C ILE A 296 -5.60 10.69 5.07
N ASP A 297 -6.48 11.70 5.13
CA ASP A 297 -7.07 12.17 6.39
C ASP A 297 -7.90 11.12 7.12
N HIS A 298 -8.49 10.16 6.41
CA HIS A 298 -9.14 9.01 7.05
C HIS A 298 -8.16 8.17 7.85
N HIS A 299 -6.95 7.92 7.33
CA HIS A 299 -5.93 7.14 8.01
C HIS A 299 -5.32 7.92 9.17
N LEU A 300 -4.91 9.16 8.94
CA LEU A 300 -4.31 10.02 9.96
C LEU A 300 -5.22 10.18 11.19
N ARG A 301 -6.54 10.29 10.97
CA ARG A 301 -7.50 10.41 12.07
C ARG A 301 -7.76 9.07 12.79
N ALA A 302 -7.74 7.96 12.06
CA ALA A 302 -8.04 6.64 12.63
C ALA A 302 -6.86 6.04 13.41
N PHE A 303 -5.63 6.39 13.05
CA PHE A 303 -4.40 5.82 13.60
C PHE A 303 -3.50 6.90 14.19
N SER A 304 -3.93 7.50 15.30
CA SER A 304 -3.19 8.56 15.98
C SER A 304 -2.07 8.05 16.90
N GLU A 305 -2.11 6.77 17.27
CA GLU A 305 -1.16 6.11 18.19
C GLU A 305 -0.39 4.96 17.52
N THR A 306 -0.79 4.56 16.31
CA THR A 306 -0.07 3.62 15.46
C THR A 306 0.64 4.39 14.34
N PRO A 307 1.92 4.09 14.04
CA PRO A 307 2.59 4.67 12.89
C PRO A 307 1.79 4.47 11.60
N VAL A 308 1.65 5.55 10.83
CA VAL A 308 1.09 5.51 9.49
C VAL A 308 2.17 5.89 8.49
N ILE A 309 2.25 5.16 7.39
CA ILE A 309 3.27 5.40 6.36
C ILE A 309 2.62 5.55 4.99
N MET A 310 3.29 6.24 4.09
CA MET A 310 2.85 6.39 2.70
C MET A 310 4.04 6.14 1.77
N LEU A 311 3.81 5.53 0.61
CA LEU A 311 4.87 5.40 -0.39
C LEU A 311 5.34 6.78 -0.86
N ALA A 312 6.65 6.95 -1.01
CA ALA A 312 7.27 8.07 -1.69
C ALA A 312 6.82 8.10 -3.16
N LEU A 313 6.33 9.25 -3.59
CA LEU A 313 5.61 9.37 -4.85
C LEU A 313 6.48 9.99 -5.95
N ASP A 314 6.02 9.84 -7.19
CA ASP A 314 6.55 10.63 -8.30
C ASP A 314 6.36 12.15 -8.06
N GLU A 315 7.05 12.96 -8.87
CA GLU A 315 6.98 14.43 -8.77
C GLU A 315 5.55 14.98 -8.92
N LYS A 316 4.67 14.27 -9.64
CA LYS A 316 3.29 14.69 -9.93
C LYS A 316 2.40 14.58 -8.69
N ASN A 317 2.77 13.72 -7.74
CA ASN A 317 2.00 13.41 -6.55
C ASN A 317 2.61 13.96 -5.26
N VAL A 318 3.77 14.63 -5.32
CA VAL A 318 4.47 15.24 -4.16
C VAL A 318 3.54 16.01 -3.21
N PRO A 319 2.55 16.81 -3.66
CA PRO A 319 1.65 17.51 -2.73
C PRO A 319 0.88 16.57 -1.78
N LEU A 320 0.51 15.37 -2.23
CA LEU A 320 -0.20 14.38 -1.40
C LEU A 320 0.73 13.81 -0.32
N MET A 321 1.97 13.48 -0.69
CA MET A 321 2.99 13.03 0.25
C MET A 321 3.35 14.12 1.28
N LEU A 322 3.46 15.38 0.85
CA LEU A 322 3.67 16.52 1.74
C LEU A 322 2.51 16.70 2.73
N HIS A 323 1.28 16.47 2.28
CA HIS A 323 0.11 16.50 3.17
C HIS A 323 0.18 15.39 4.21
N ALA A 324 0.41 14.14 3.79
CA ALA A 324 0.53 12.99 4.69
C ALA A 324 1.64 13.19 5.74
N THR A 325 2.83 13.61 5.30
CA THR A 325 3.99 13.84 6.20
C THR A 325 3.77 14.99 7.16
N ARG A 326 3.14 16.10 6.73
CA ARG A 326 2.73 17.19 7.64
C ARG A 326 1.70 16.74 8.69
N GLY A 327 0.89 15.74 8.34
CA GLY A 327 -0.05 15.08 9.23
C GLY A 327 0.59 14.07 10.19
N GLY A 328 1.91 13.84 10.11
CA GLY A 328 2.65 12.91 10.96
C GLY A 328 2.93 11.54 10.34
N ALA A 329 2.55 11.31 9.08
CA ALA A 329 2.90 10.06 8.41
C ALA A 329 4.40 9.95 8.14
N GLY A 330 4.96 8.76 8.33
CA GLY A 330 6.24 8.38 7.77
C GLY A 330 6.15 8.18 6.25
N TRP A 331 7.30 7.97 5.61
CA TRP A 331 7.37 7.63 4.19
C TRP A 331 8.21 6.36 4.00
N ARG A 332 7.87 5.59 2.96
CA ARG A 332 8.64 4.41 2.53
C ARG A 332 8.98 4.50 1.05
N ALA A 333 10.05 3.85 0.62
CA ALA A 333 10.35 3.64 -0.80
C ALA A 333 9.97 2.21 -1.21
N ASP A 334 9.79 1.95 -2.51
CA ASP A 334 9.40 0.61 -2.91
C ASP A 334 10.47 -0.43 -2.54
N CYS A 335 10.03 -1.61 -2.08
CA CYS A 335 10.83 -2.66 -1.45
C CYS A 335 11.62 -2.30 -0.18
N TRP A 336 11.66 -1.01 0.24
CA TRP A 336 12.43 -0.50 1.38
C TRP A 336 11.59 0.44 2.25
N GLY A 337 11.15 -0.05 3.41
CA GLY A 337 10.52 0.76 4.45
C GLY A 337 9.50 0.00 5.26
#